data_AF-A0A7K3HE21-F1
#
_entry.id   AF-A0A7K3HE21-F1
#
_cell.length_a   1.000
_cell.length_b   1.000
_cell.length_c   1.000
_cell.angle_alpha   90.00
_cell.angle_beta   90.00
_cell.angle_gamma   90.00
#
_symmetry.space_group_name_H-M   'P 1'
#
loop_
_entity.id
_entity.type
_entity.pdbx_description
1 polymer ?
#
loop_
_entity_poly.entity_id
_entity_poly.type
_entity_poly.pdbx_seq_one_letter_code
_entity_poly.pdbx_strand_id
1 'polypeptide(L)'
;MGELVSRVTDDFSRLLSQQVELAKAELKEEGVKAGKVAGMFGGAAFAGYMVAVFLSLTAVFALANAIDPAWAALIVTVLWAVAGGVLALMGRARSREMSPAPEQTIETLKEDAEWARHPTHPTG
;
A
#
# COMPACT_ATOMS: atom_id res chain seq x y z
N MET A 1 18.08 27.67 44.08
CA MET A 1 16.98 26.76 43.68
C MET A 1 16.61 26.89 42.20
N GLY A 2 16.41 28.10 41.65
CA GLY A 2 16.05 28.28 40.22
C GLY A 2 17.05 27.72 39.20
N GLU A 3 18.34 27.72 39.51
CA GLU A 3 19.42 27.27 38.59
C GLU A 3 19.49 25.74 38.40
N LEU A 4 18.93 24.95 39.34
CA LEU A 4 18.84 23.50 39.24
C LEU A 4 17.59 23.08 38.45
N VAL A 5 16.46 23.75 38.71
CA VAL A 5 15.21 23.56 37.96
C VAL A 5 15.39 23.93 36.49
N SER A 6 16.13 25.01 36.21
CA SER A 6 16.51 25.41 34.85
C SER A 6 17.31 24.33 34.13
N ARG A 7 18.32 23.74 34.78
CA ARG A 7 19.16 22.67 34.19
C ARG A 7 18.37 21.40 33.89
N VAL A 8 17.51 20.96 34.81
CA VAL A 8 16.65 19.78 34.62
C VAL A 8 15.67 19.99 33.46
N THR A 9 15.11 21.20 33.33
CA THR A 9 14.19 21.55 32.23
C THR A 9 14.91 21.59 30.88
N ASP A 10 16.15 22.11 30.84
CA ASP A 10 16.99 22.10 29.64
C ASP A 10 17.38 20.68 29.22
N ASP A 11 17.80 19.84 30.16
CA ASP A 11 18.16 18.45 29.89
C ASP A 11 16.96 17.64 29.39
N PHE A 12 15.77 17.85 29.97
CA PHE A 12 14.54 17.22 29.50
C PHE A 12 14.15 17.70 28.08
N SER A 13 14.28 19.00 27.81
CA SER A 13 14.02 19.56 26.47
C SER A 13 14.98 19.01 25.42
N ARG A 14 16.25 18.78 25.79
CA ARG A 14 17.26 18.14 24.94
C ARG A 14 16.92 16.68 24.65
N LEU A 15 16.53 15.91 25.67
CA LEU A 15 16.12 14.51 25.50
C LEU A 15 14.88 14.38 24.60
N LEU A 16 13.87 15.22 24.81
CA LEU A 16 12.69 15.24 23.93
C LEU A 16 13.07 15.57 22.49
N SER A 17 13.93 16.56 22.29
CA SER A 17 14.42 16.91 20.95
C SER A 17 15.15 15.74 20.30
N GLN A 18 15.97 15.02 21.05
CA GLN A 18 16.67 13.82 20.58
C GLN A 18 15.73 12.67 20.23
N GLN A 19 14.70 12.40 21.03
CA GLN A 19 13.71 11.37 20.71
C GLN A 19 12.92 11.72 19.46
N VAL A 20 12.59 13.00 19.25
CA VAL A 20 11.95 13.45 18.01
C VAL A 20 12.90 13.28 16.82
N GLU A 21 14.18 13.61 16.96
CA GLU A 21 15.19 13.39 15.91
C GLU A 21 15.38 11.90 15.59
N LEU A 22 15.41 11.05 16.62
CA LEU A 22 15.50 9.60 16.47
C LEU A 22 14.27 9.04 15.75
N ALA A 23 13.07 9.41 16.18
CA ALA A 23 11.82 9.00 15.52
C ALA A 23 11.77 9.46 14.06
N LYS A 24 12.23 10.70 13.77
CA LYS A 24 12.36 11.18 12.39
C LYS A 24 13.36 10.35 11.58
N ALA A 25 14.48 9.95 12.18
CA ALA A 25 15.48 9.13 11.51
C ALA A 25 14.94 7.73 11.21
N GLU A 26 14.26 7.09 12.16
CA GLU A 26 13.64 5.78 12.02
C GLU A 26 12.53 5.80 10.95
N LEU A 27 11.62 6.77 11.01
CA LEU A 27 10.59 6.95 9.98
C LEU A 27 11.17 7.18 8.58
N LYS A 28 12.30 7.90 8.48
CA LYS A 28 13.00 8.09 7.20
C LYS A 28 13.59 6.78 6.69
N GLU A 29 14.24 6.00 7.55
CA GLU A 29 14.82 4.71 7.19
C GLU A 29 13.73 3.71 6.76
N GLU A 30 12.64 3.61 7.53
CA GLU A 30 11.46 2.83 7.18
C GLU A 30 10.85 3.30 5.85
N GLY A 31 10.72 4.61 5.67
CA GLY A 31 10.21 5.20 4.43
C GLY A 31 11.05 4.86 3.21
N VAL A 32 12.39 4.89 3.34
CA VAL A 32 13.30 4.46 2.27
C VAL A 32 13.16 2.97 1.97
N LYS A 33 13.06 2.13 3.00
CA LYS A 33 12.88 0.68 2.83
C LYS A 33 11.55 0.37 2.15
N ALA A 34 10.45 0.96 2.61
CA ALA A 34 9.14 0.84 1.99
C ALA A 34 9.15 1.36 0.55
N GLY A 35 9.79 2.50 0.29
CA GLY A 35 9.95 3.07 -1.04
C GLY A 35 10.74 2.16 -1.99
N LYS A 36 11.81 1.52 -1.51
CA LYS A 36 12.58 0.54 -2.29
C LYS A 36 11.73 -0.68 -2.65
N VAL A 37 10.96 -1.22 -1.69
CA VAL A 37 10.07 -2.36 -1.93
C VAL A 37 8.98 -1.98 -2.94
N ALA A 38 8.32 -0.84 -2.75
CA ALA A 38 7.32 -0.32 -3.69
C ALA A 38 7.92 -0.11 -5.08
N GLY A 39 9.13 0.44 -5.17
CA GLY A 39 9.86 0.61 -6.43
C GLY A 39 10.20 -0.71 -7.12
N MET A 40 10.61 -1.73 -6.37
CA MET A 40 10.87 -3.08 -6.92
C MET A 40 9.59 -3.73 -7.46
N PHE A 41 8.48 -3.66 -6.72
CA PHE A 41 7.19 -4.17 -7.20
C PHE A 41 6.66 -3.39 -8.41
N GLY A 42 6.81 -2.06 -8.41
CA GLY A 42 6.47 -1.23 -9.56
C GLY A 42 7.30 -1.58 -10.80
N GLY A 43 8.61 -1.75 -10.63
CA GLY A 43 9.52 -2.19 -11.69
C GLY A 43 9.18 -3.59 -12.21
N ALA A 44 8.88 -4.54 -11.31
CA ALA A 44 8.47 -5.89 -11.69
C ALA A 44 7.13 -5.91 -12.44
N ALA A 45 6.15 -5.11 -12.02
CA ALA A 45 4.87 -4.96 -12.70
C ALA A 45 5.07 -4.38 -14.12
N PHE A 46 5.89 -3.34 -14.27
CA PHE A 46 6.22 -2.76 -15.57
C PHE A 46 6.95 -3.75 -16.48
N ALA A 47 7.96 -4.46 -15.95
CA ALA A 47 8.69 -5.47 -16.71
C ALA A 47 7.77 -6.61 -17.15
N GLY A 48 6.90 -7.11 -16.26
CA GLY A 48 5.89 -8.11 -16.59
C GLY A 48 4.91 -7.63 -17.66
N TYR A 49 4.47 -6.37 -17.61
CA TYR A 49 3.64 -5.77 -18.65
C TYR A 49 4.37 -5.70 -20.01
N MET A 50 5.64 -5.31 -20.04
CA MET A 50 6.44 -5.30 -21.28
C MET A 50 6.62 -6.71 -21.86
N VAL A 51 6.86 -7.72 -21.03
CA VAL A 51 6.90 -9.13 -21.48
C VAL A 51 5.56 -9.54 -22.12
N ALA A 52 4.43 -9.19 -21.48
CA ALA A 52 3.10 -9.45 -22.03
C ALA A 52 2.89 -8.78 -23.39
N VAL A 53 3.32 -7.53 -23.57
CA VAL A 53 3.26 -6.82 -24.86
C VAL A 53 4.08 -7.52 -25.93
N PHE A 54 5.35 -7.86 -25.65
CA PHE A 54 6.19 -8.53 -26.63
C PHE A 54 5.69 -9.93 -26.97
N LEU A 55 5.22 -10.71 -25.99
CA LEU A 55 4.59 -11.99 -26.25
C LEU A 55 3.35 -11.86 -27.14
N SER A 56 2.58 -10.79 -26.96
CA SER A 56 1.42 -10.51 -27.82
C SER A 56 1.84 -10.24 -29.26
N LEU A 57 2.88 -9.43 -29.47
CA LEU A 57 3.43 -9.19 -30.80
C LEU A 57 3.98 -10.47 -31.43
N THR A 58 4.73 -11.26 -30.67
CA THR A 58 5.23 -12.57 -31.12
C THR A 58 4.07 -13.49 -31.52
N ALA A 59 3.00 -13.55 -30.73
CA ALA A 59 1.83 -14.37 -31.05
C ALA A 59 1.14 -13.88 -32.33
N VAL A 60 0.92 -12.57 -32.49
CA VAL A 60 0.33 -12.01 -33.71
C VAL A 60 1.19 -12.33 -34.93
N PHE A 61 2.50 -12.09 -34.87
CA PHE A 61 3.38 -12.38 -36.00
C PHE A 61 3.49 -13.87 -36.30
N ALA A 62 3.51 -14.73 -35.28
CA ALA A 62 3.49 -16.17 -35.47
C ALA A 62 2.21 -16.62 -36.18
N LEU A 63 1.04 -16.19 -35.71
CA LEU A 63 -0.26 -16.51 -36.32
C LEU A 63 -0.40 -15.93 -37.74
N ALA A 64 0.15 -14.74 -37.98
CA ALA A 64 0.13 -14.10 -39.29
C ALA A 64 0.85 -14.89 -40.40
N ASN A 65 1.67 -15.90 -40.05
CA ASN A 65 2.23 -16.83 -41.03
C ASN A 65 1.21 -17.84 -41.56
N ALA A 66 0.09 -18.04 -40.85
CA ALA A 66 -0.94 -19.02 -41.18
C ALA A 66 -2.28 -18.39 -41.57
N ILE A 67 -2.57 -17.18 -41.08
CA ILE A 67 -3.83 -16.45 -41.34
C ILE A 67 -3.56 -14.97 -41.62
N ASP A 68 -4.56 -14.26 -42.14
CA ASP A 68 -4.44 -12.83 -42.38
C ASP A 68 -4.11 -12.05 -41.07
N PRO A 69 -3.21 -11.04 -41.12
CA PRO A 69 -2.74 -10.32 -39.94
C PRO A 69 -3.85 -9.68 -39.09
N ALA A 70 -4.95 -9.22 -39.70
CA ALA A 70 -6.05 -8.61 -38.96
C ALA A 70 -6.75 -9.64 -38.07
N TRP A 71 -6.95 -10.86 -38.58
CA TRP A 71 -7.54 -11.96 -37.82
C TRP A 71 -6.60 -12.48 -36.74
N ALA A 72 -5.29 -12.54 -37.00
CA ALA A 72 -4.29 -12.87 -35.99
C ALA A 72 -4.32 -11.88 -34.82
N ALA A 73 -4.33 -10.57 -35.13
CA ALA A 73 -4.43 -9.52 -34.12
C ALA A 73 -5.74 -9.62 -33.32
N LEU A 74 -6.87 -9.83 -34.00
CA LEU A 74 -8.17 -9.96 -33.34
C LEU A 74 -8.21 -11.12 -32.34
N ILE A 75 -7.65 -12.28 -32.69
CA ILE A 75 -7.59 -13.44 -31.79
C ILE A 75 -6.81 -13.10 -30.51
N VAL A 76 -5.63 -12.48 -30.66
CA VAL A 76 -4.80 -12.10 -29.50
C VAL A 76 -5.49 -11.00 -28.67
N THR A 77 -6.21 -10.07 -29.29
CA THR A 77 -7.02 -9.07 -28.58
C THR A 77 -8.14 -9.72 -27.77
N VAL A 78 -8.87 -10.69 -28.33
CA VAL A 78 -9.93 -11.41 -27.62
C VAL A 78 -9.35 -12.17 -26.43
N LEU A 79 -8.18 -12.80 -26.59
CA LEU A 79 -7.48 -13.48 -25.49
C LEU A 79 -7.22 -12.53 -24.31
N TRP A 80 -6.70 -11.33 -24.57
CA TRP A 80 -6.48 -10.31 -23.53
C TRP A 80 -7.77 -9.76 -22.94
N ALA A 81 -8.82 -9.58 -23.76
CA ALA A 81 -10.12 -9.15 -23.28
C ALA A 81 -10.72 -10.15 -22.28
N VAL A 82 -10.60 -11.46 -22.57
CA VAL A 82 -11.03 -12.53 -21.65
C VAL A 82 -10.17 -12.53 -20.39
N ALA A 83 -8.84 -12.51 -20.52
CA ALA A 83 -7.93 -12.50 -19.37
C ALA A 83 -8.18 -11.29 -18.45
N GLY A 84 -8.28 -10.09 -19.04
CA GLY A 84 -8.58 -8.85 -18.33
C GLY A 84 -9.97 -8.86 -17.69
N GLY A 85 -10.98 -9.38 -18.40
CA GLY A 85 -12.32 -9.56 -17.86
C GLY A 85 -12.35 -10.46 -16.63
N VAL A 86 -11.68 -11.62 -16.68
CA VAL A 86 -11.56 -12.55 -15.54
C VAL A 86 -10.85 -11.88 -14.37
N LEU A 87 -9.71 -11.22 -14.60
CA LEU A 87 -8.96 -10.52 -13.55
C LEU A 87 -9.79 -9.40 -12.91
N ALA A 88 -10.54 -8.63 -13.70
CA ALA A 88 -11.42 -7.57 -13.20
C ALA A 88 -12.55 -8.15 -12.33
N LEU A 89 -13.15 -9.27 -12.74
CA LEU A 89 -14.18 -9.96 -11.96
C LEU A 89 -13.62 -10.52 -10.66
N MET A 90 -12.45 -11.17 -10.69
CA MET A 90 -11.77 -11.67 -9.49
C MET A 90 -11.40 -10.53 -8.54
N GLY A 91 -10.86 -9.43 -9.07
CA GLY A 91 -10.52 -8.24 -8.28
C GLY A 91 -11.77 -7.66 -7.60
N ARG A 92 -12.89 -7.56 -8.33
CA ARG A 92 -14.17 -7.09 -7.79
C ARG A 92 -14.74 -8.02 -6.73
N ALA A 93 -14.60 -9.34 -6.90
CA ALA A 93 -15.02 -10.31 -5.89
C ALA A 93 -14.20 -10.16 -4.60
N ARG A 94 -12.88 -10.13 -4.73
CA ARG A 94 -11.96 -10.01 -3.59
C ARG A 94 -12.07 -8.67 -2.87
N SER A 95 -12.31 -7.58 -3.59
CA SER A 95 -12.53 -6.26 -2.98
C SER A 95 -13.83 -6.18 -2.20
N ARG A 96 -14.82 -7.03 -2.49
CA ARG A 96 -16.09 -7.10 -1.74
C ARG A 96 -15.97 -7.90 -0.45
N GLU A 97 -15.02 -8.83 -0.40
CA GLU A 97 -14.71 -9.63 0.80
C GLU A 97 -13.83 -8.86 1.80
N MET A 98 -13.14 -7.81 1.34
CA MET A 98 -12.39 -6.91 2.21
C MET A 98 -13.34 -5.87 2.81
N SER A 99 -13.70 -6.01 4.09
CA SER A 99 -14.35 -4.93 4.84
C SER A 99 -13.41 -3.71 4.86
N PRO A 100 -13.81 -2.53 4.35
CA PRO A 100 -12.92 -1.38 4.19
C PRO A 100 -12.54 -0.70 5.51
N ALA A 101 -12.95 -1.25 6.66
CA ALA A 101 -12.47 -0.84 7.96
C ALA A 101 -12.31 -2.05 8.88
N PRO A 102 -11.24 -2.11 9.71
CA PRO A 102 -11.23 -3.02 10.84
C PRO A 102 -12.34 -2.58 11.80
N GLU A 103 -13.50 -3.23 11.70
CA GLU A 103 -14.70 -2.93 12.48
C GLU A 103 -14.38 -2.88 13.97
N GLN A 104 -13.54 -3.80 14.44
CA GLN A 104 -13.05 -3.83 15.81
C GLN A 104 -12.28 -2.57 16.18
N THR A 105 -11.36 -2.08 15.34
CA THR A 105 -10.58 -0.85 15.62
C THR A 105 -11.48 0.39 15.62
N ILE A 106 -12.50 0.45 14.77
CA ILE A 106 -13.47 1.55 14.79
C ILE A 106 -14.33 1.49 16.06
N GLU A 107 -14.68 0.30 16.53
CA GLU A 107 -15.45 0.09 17.75
C GLU A 107 -14.64 0.48 18.99
N THR A 108 -13.37 0.06 19.09
CA THR A 108 -12.49 0.47 20.20
C THR A 108 -12.26 1.98 20.22
N LEU A 109 -12.06 2.61 19.06
CA LEU A 109 -11.91 4.07 18.97
C LEU A 109 -13.21 4.82 19.33
N LYS A 110 -14.39 4.21 19.14
CA LYS A 110 -15.67 4.77 19.58
C LYS A 110 -15.83 4.64 21.09
N GLU A 111 -15.52 3.48 21.66
CA GLU A 111 -15.55 3.25 23.12
C GLU A 111 -14.57 4.19 23.84
N ASP A 112 -13.35 4.34 23.34
CA ASP A 112 -12.34 5.27 23.89
C ASP A 112 -12.82 6.73 23.82
N ALA A 113 -13.45 7.12 22.72
CA ALA A 113 -14.02 8.45 22.55
C ALA A 113 -15.24 8.68 23.46
N GLU A 114 -16.04 7.65 23.72
CA GLU A 114 -17.20 7.70 24.60
C GLU A 114 -16.77 7.76 26.07
N TRP A 115 -15.77 6.97 26.47
CA TRP A 115 -15.14 7.04 27.80
C TRP A 115 -14.49 8.40 28.06
N ALA A 116 -13.83 8.98 27.07
CA ALA A 116 -13.26 10.34 27.17
C ALA A 116 -14.32 11.45 27.27
N ARG A 117 -15.52 11.23 26.72
CA ARG A 117 -16.66 12.15 26.85
C ARG A 117 -17.41 12.00 28.17
N HIS A 118 -17.46 10.78 28.72
CA HIS A 118 -18.14 10.45 29.96
C HIS A 118 -17.20 9.66 30.89
N PRO A 119 -16.22 10.33 31.52
CA PRO A 119 -15.33 9.68 32.48
C PRO A 119 -16.12 9.35 33.75
N THR A 120 -16.82 8.22 33.76
CA THR A 120 -17.35 7.65 35.00
C THR A 120 -16.21 6.95 35.71
N HIS A 121 -15.76 7.55 36.81
CA HIS A 121 -14.78 6.97 37.71
C HIS A 121 -15.21 5.55 38.12
N PRO A 122 -14.41 4.50 37.86
CA PRO A 122 -14.62 3.23 38.52
C PRO A 122 -14.19 3.40 39.97
N THR A 123 -15.16 3.47 40.88
CA THR A 123 -14.95 3.22 42.30
C THR A 123 -14.94 1.71 42.51
N GLY A 124 -13.76 1.15 42.86
CA GLY A 124 -13.60 -0.24 43.26
C GLY A 124 -12.20 -0.75 43.05
#